data_AF-A0A972V6S4-F1
#
_entry.id   AF-A0A972V6S4-F1
#
_cell.length_a   1.000
_cell.length_b   1.000
_cell.length_c   1.000
_cell.angle_alpha   90.00
_cell.angle_beta   90.00
_cell.angle_gamma   90.00
#
_symmetry.space_group_name_H-M   'P 1'
#
loop_
_entity.id
_entity.type
_entity.pdbx_description
1 polymer ?
#
loop_
_entity_poly.entity_id
_entity_poly.type
_entity_poly.pdbx_seq_one_letter_code
_entity_poly.pdbx_strand_id
1 'polypeptide(L)'
;GGVALNCVANGKVLKDGKFDNIWIQPAAGDAGGALGAAFAGHYHFQNQPRITSGASDSMRGSYLGPHFEQTDIENRLKAAGANFETVTDLDSLINRTAKALSEELAVGWFQGRMEFGPRALGGRSILGDPRSATMQKTLNLKVKYRESFRPFAPSVLREDVSDWFELSTNSPYMLLVADVVENRRRQMTDQEQALFGIDKLNVARSDIPAVTHVDYSARVQTVHKDTNPRYHALITAFKELTGCPVLVNTSFNVRGEPIVCTPEDSFRCFMGTEMDWLVIGNCILEKSRQNPDLRLDYKHAFELD
;
A
#
# COMPACT_ATOMS: atom_id res chain seq x y z
N GLY A 1 -3.10 8.82 -20.08
CA GLY A 1 -2.36 7.85 -20.90
C GLY A 1 -1.35 7.13 -20.02
N GLY A 2 -1.09 5.84 -20.26
CA GLY A 2 -0.38 4.96 -19.34
C GLY A 2 1.01 5.42 -18.89
N VAL A 3 1.71 6.21 -19.71
CA VAL A 3 3.01 6.82 -19.36
C VAL A 3 2.94 7.65 -18.07
N ALA A 4 1.77 8.24 -17.75
CA ALA A 4 1.57 9.02 -16.53
C ALA A 4 1.57 8.17 -15.23
N LEU A 5 1.60 6.83 -15.33
CA LEU A 5 1.85 5.95 -14.18
C LEU A 5 3.34 5.88 -13.79
N ASN A 6 4.23 6.51 -14.57
CA ASN A 6 5.64 6.66 -14.24
C ASN A 6 5.83 7.73 -13.15
N CYS A 7 5.82 7.29 -11.90
CA CYS A 7 5.94 8.18 -10.74
C CYS A 7 7.30 8.90 -10.65
N VAL A 8 8.37 8.35 -11.24
CA VAL A 8 9.69 9.00 -11.31
C VAL A 8 9.61 10.22 -12.23
N ALA A 9 8.98 10.08 -13.40
CA ALA A 9 8.76 11.20 -14.30
C ALA A 9 7.86 12.27 -13.66
N ASN A 10 6.77 11.85 -13.00
CA ASN A 10 5.87 12.78 -12.31
C ASN A 10 6.58 13.56 -11.18
N GLY A 11 7.43 12.90 -10.39
CA GLY A 11 8.23 13.57 -9.35
C GLY A 11 9.18 14.63 -9.93
N LYS A 12 9.81 14.35 -11.07
CA LYS A 12 10.66 15.34 -11.79
C LYS A 12 9.85 16.53 -12.29
N VAL A 13 8.66 16.29 -12.85
CA VAL A 13 7.76 17.37 -13.31
C VAL A 13 7.32 18.25 -12.13
N LEU A 14 7.00 17.65 -10.99
CA LEU A 14 6.66 18.41 -9.77
C LEU A 14 7.82 19.28 -9.30
N LYS A 15 9.03 18.72 -9.24
CA LYS A 15 10.25 19.41 -8.76
C LYS A 15 10.72 20.53 -9.69
N ASP A 16 10.44 20.43 -11.00
CA ASP A 16 10.78 21.45 -11.99
C ASP A 16 10.03 22.78 -11.77
N GLY A 17 8.91 22.77 -11.04
CA GLY A 17 8.21 23.99 -10.61
C GLY A 17 7.59 24.84 -11.74
N LYS A 18 7.60 24.35 -12.98
CA LYS A 18 6.99 25.04 -14.13
C LYS A 18 5.47 25.01 -14.16
N PHE A 19 4.85 24.20 -13.32
CA PHE A 19 3.40 24.09 -13.17
C PHE A 19 3.00 24.39 -11.74
N ASP A 20 1.95 25.19 -11.55
CA ASP A 20 1.43 25.50 -10.20
C ASP A 20 0.96 24.23 -9.47
N ASN A 21 0.33 23.31 -10.21
CA ASN A 21 -0.18 22.05 -9.71
C ASN A 21 -0.15 20.97 -10.79
N ILE A 22 -0.04 19.71 -10.35
CA ILE A 22 -0.20 18.53 -11.21
C ILE A 22 -1.26 17.61 -10.62
N TRP A 23 -2.11 17.06 -11.49
CA TRP A 23 -3.07 16.03 -11.13
C TRP A 23 -2.89 14.83 -12.06
N ILE A 24 -2.66 13.67 -11.46
CA ILE A 24 -2.46 12.41 -12.18
C ILE A 24 -3.60 11.46 -11.78
N GLN A 25 -4.33 10.97 -12.77
CA GLN A 25 -5.42 10.04 -12.54
C GLN A 25 -4.85 8.65 -12.12
N PRO A 26 -5.37 8.00 -11.06
CA PRO A 26 -4.78 6.78 -10.48
C PRO A 26 -4.81 5.52 -11.37
N ALA A 27 -5.70 5.49 -12.35
CA ALA A 27 -5.81 4.47 -13.39
C ALA A 27 -5.47 5.05 -14.78
N ALA A 28 -4.43 5.90 -14.89
CA ALA A 28 -4.13 6.68 -16.11
C ALA A 28 -3.82 5.87 -17.38
N GLY A 29 -3.66 4.55 -17.26
CA GLY A 29 -3.63 3.62 -18.40
C GLY A 29 -5.02 3.33 -18.96
N ASP A 30 -5.15 2.22 -19.69
CA ASP A 30 -6.36 1.90 -20.44
C ASP A 30 -7.59 1.66 -19.55
N ALA A 31 -7.38 1.19 -18.32
CA ALA A 31 -8.45 1.03 -17.33
C ALA A 31 -9.21 2.35 -17.07
N GLY A 32 -8.54 3.50 -17.08
CA GLY A 32 -9.17 4.81 -16.92
C GLY A 32 -10.01 5.27 -18.11
N GLY A 33 -9.90 4.58 -19.26
CA GLY A 33 -10.63 4.91 -20.48
C GLY A 33 -12.15 4.83 -20.31
N ALA A 34 -12.64 3.85 -19.55
CA ALA A 34 -14.08 3.70 -19.26
C ALA A 34 -14.65 4.93 -18.53
N LEU A 35 -13.91 5.45 -17.54
CA LEU A 35 -14.28 6.67 -16.82
C LEU A 35 -14.25 7.89 -17.75
N GLY A 36 -13.21 8.00 -18.58
CA GLY A 36 -13.09 9.07 -19.57
C GLY A 36 -14.25 9.08 -20.58
N ALA A 37 -14.63 7.91 -21.09
CA ALA A 37 -15.76 7.76 -22.02
C ALA A 37 -17.09 8.15 -21.37
N ALA A 38 -17.33 7.75 -20.12
CA ALA A 38 -18.51 8.15 -19.36
C ALA A 38 -18.57 9.67 -19.17
N PHE A 39 -17.45 10.31 -18.81
CA PHE A 39 -17.38 11.78 -18.69
C PHE A 39 -17.59 12.48 -20.03
N ALA A 40 -17.03 11.96 -21.13
CA ALA A 40 -17.27 12.52 -22.46
C ALA A 40 -18.75 12.44 -22.82
N GLY A 41 -19.39 11.30 -22.59
CA GLY A 41 -20.85 11.10 -22.72
C GLY A 41 -21.65 12.16 -21.96
N HIS A 42 -21.37 12.33 -20.68
CA HIS A 42 -22.13 13.21 -19.80
C HIS A 42 -21.90 14.71 -20.10
N TYR A 43 -20.65 15.14 -20.19
CA TYR A 43 -20.34 16.57 -20.32
C TYR A 43 -20.42 17.08 -21.76
N HIS A 44 -19.97 16.28 -22.74
CA HIS A 44 -19.92 16.74 -24.13
C HIS A 44 -21.17 16.35 -24.92
N PHE A 45 -21.66 15.12 -24.78
CA PHE A 45 -22.80 14.67 -25.59
C PHE A 45 -24.16 15.02 -24.96
N GLN A 46 -24.26 15.05 -23.62
CA GLN A 46 -25.50 15.43 -22.92
C GLN A 46 -25.51 16.90 -22.44
N ASN A 47 -24.45 17.67 -22.71
CA ASN A 47 -24.28 19.07 -22.29
C ASN A 47 -24.56 19.31 -20.79
N GLN A 48 -24.24 18.33 -19.94
CA GLN A 48 -24.42 18.49 -18.50
C GLN A 48 -23.32 19.36 -17.91
N PRO A 49 -23.61 20.18 -16.88
CA PRO A 49 -22.60 21.04 -16.27
C PRO A 49 -21.58 20.23 -15.47
N ARG A 50 -20.30 20.63 -15.56
CA ARG A 50 -19.25 20.09 -14.68
C ARG A 50 -19.20 20.87 -13.37
N ILE A 51 -19.47 20.18 -12.26
CA ILE A 51 -19.35 20.75 -10.92
C ILE A 51 -18.04 20.27 -10.31
N THR A 52 -17.18 21.20 -9.90
CA THR A 52 -15.90 20.90 -9.24
C THR A 52 -15.91 21.43 -7.81
N SER A 53 -15.44 20.65 -6.86
CA SER A 53 -15.33 21.01 -5.43
C SER A 53 -14.25 22.05 -5.13
N GLY A 54 -13.29 22.27 -6.05
CA GLY A 54 -12.23 23.28 -5.94
C GLY A 54 -11.10 22.97 -4.95
N ALA A 55 -11.31 22.09 -3.97
CA ALA A 55 -10.33 21.80 -2.90
C ALA A 55 -9.62 20.45 -3.04
N SER A 56 -10.27 19.44 -3.60
CA SER A 56 -9.74 18.07 -3.74
C SER A 56 -10.35 17.38 -4.95
N ASP A 57 -9.73 16.30 -5.42
CA ASP A 57 -10.32 15.51 -6.48
C ASP A 57 -11.54 14.70 -5.98
N SER A 58 -12.40 14.29 -6.90
CA SER A 58 -13.63 13.54 -6.59
C SER A 58 -13.48 12.01 -6.69
N MET A 59 -12.26 11.48 -6.76
CA MET A 59 -11.99 10.04 -6.86
C MET A 59 -12.18 9.31 -5.52
N ARG A 60 -12.40 10.03 -4.42
CA ARG A 60 -12.63 9.47 -3.07
C ARG A 60 -11.52 8.49 -2.67
N GLY A 61 -10.25 8.89 -2.81
CA GLY A 61 -9.10 8.02 -2.50
C GLY A 61 -8.95 6.82 -3.46
N SER A 62 -9.68 6.82 -4.57
CA SER A 62 -9.82 5.70 -5.51
C SER A 62 -10.56 4.48 -4.94
N TYR A 63 -11.25 4.59 -3.80
CA TYR A 63 -12.02 3.49 -3.21
C TYR A 63 -13.36 3.29 -3.95
N LEU A 64 -13.27 2.87 -5.21
CA LEU A 64 -14.38 2.81 -6.18
C LEU A 64 -14.89 1.40 -6.48
N GLY A 65 -14.21 0.37 -5.98
CA GLY A 65 -14.55 -1.04 -6.18
C GLY A 65 -15.56 -1.62 -5.15
N PRO A 66 -15.72 -2.95 -5.09
CA PRO A 66 -16.68 -3.61 -4.22
C PRO A 66 -16.36 -3.41 -2.72
N HIS A 67 -17.43 -3.45 -1.92
CA HIS A 67 -17.42 -3.51 -0.46
C HIS A 67 -18.03 -4.84 -0.01
N PHE A 68 -17.60 -5.35 1.13
CA PHE A 68 -18.16 -6.54 1.76
C PHE A 68 -18.55 -6.19 3.18
N GLU A 69 -19.81 -6.44 3.52
CA GLU A 69 -20.34 -6.24 4.87
C GLU A 69 -19.71 -7.25 5.84
N GLN A 70 -19.62 -6.89 7.12
CA GLN A 70 -18.97 -7.72 8.13
C GLN A 70 -19.56 -9.14 8.22
N THR A 71 -20.89 -9.26 8.14
CA THR A 71 -21.57 -10.57 8.17
C THR A 71 -21.27 -11.42 6.95
N ASP A 72 -21.12 -10.81 5.76
CA ASP A 72 -20.74 -11.52 4.53
C ASP A 72 -19.28 -11.98 4.61
N ILE A 73 -18.37 -11.14 5.12
CA ILE A 73 -16.98 -11.52 5.38
C ILE A 73 -16.90 -12.77 6.26
N GLU A 74 -17.59 -12.76 7.40
CA GLU A 74 -17.57 -13.89 8.33
C GLU A 74 -18.13 -15.18 7.72
N ASN A 75 -19.23 -15.08 6.98
CA ASN A 75 -19.84 -16.23 6.32
C ASN A 75 -18.92 -16.84 5.25
N ARG A 76 -18.28 -16.00 4.44
CA ARG A 76 -17.32 -16.42 3.41
C ARG A 76 -16.05 -17.03 4.00
N LEU A 77 -15.52 -16.44 5.07
CA LEU A 77 -14.38 -16.99 5.80
C LEU A 77 -14.71 -18.34 6.44
N LYS A 78 -15.88 -18.48 7.08
CA LYS A 78 -16.36 -19.75 7.63
C LYS A 78 -16.50 -20.80 6.53
N ALA A 79 -17.09 -20.44 5.39
CA ALA A 79 -17.23 -21.33 4.24
C ALA A 79 -15.88 -21.77 3.65
N ALA A 80 -14.86 -20.91 3.74
CA ALA A 80 -13.48 -21.22 3.34
C ALA A 80 -12.71 -22.04 4.39
N GLY A 81 -13.29 -22.34 5.56
CA GLY A 81 -12.65 -23.08 6.64
C GLY A 81 -11.66 -22.26 7.47
N ALA A 82 -11.70 -20.92 7.37
CA ALA A 82 -10.79 -20.04 8.08
C ALA A 82 -11.05 -20.04 9.59
N ASN A 83 -9.97 -20.04 10.38
CA ASN A 83 -10.02 -19.82 11.82
C ASN A 83 -9.77 -18.33 12.11
N PHE A 84 -10.75 -17.64 12.68
CA PHE A 84 -10.64 -16.21 12.94
C PHE A 84 -11.28 -15.80 14.26
N GLU A 85 -10.80 -14.69 14.79
CA GLU A 85 -11.44 -13.96 15.88
C GLU A 85 -12.14 -12.72 15.31
N THR A 86 -13.42 -12.53 15.63
CA THR A 86 -14.12 -11.26 15.35
C THR A 86 -13.94 -10.30 16.53
N VAL A 87 -13.33 -9.14 16.27
CA VAL A 87 -13.12 -8.08 17.26
C VAL A 87 -14.20 -7.02 17.10
N THR A 88 -15.04 -6.83 18.12
CA THR A 88 -16.17 -5.88 18.05
C THR A 88 -15.74 -4.43 18.25
N ASP A 89 -14.66 -4.20 18.99
CA ASP A 89 -14.11 -2.89 19.26
C ASP A 89 -13.06 -2.48 18.21
N LEU A 90 -13.29 -1.35 17.54
CA LEU A 90 -12.42 -0.89 16.46
C LEU A 90 -11.03 -0.49 17.00
N ASP A 91 -10.98 0.16 18.16
CA ASP A 91 -9.72 0.62 18.75
C ASP A 91 -8.84 -0.57 19.12
N SER A 92 -9.42 -1.63 19.70
CA SER A 92 -8.74 -2.90 19.95
C SER A 92 -8.18 -3.53 18.68
N LEU A 93 -8.97 -3.59 17.59
CA LEU A 93 -8.48 -4.12 16.32
C LEU A 93 -7.28 -3.32 15.78
N ILE A 94 -7.41 -1.99 15.80
CA ILE A 94 -6.37 -1.07 15.33
C ILE A 94 -5.10 -1.21 16.17
N ASN A 95 -5.21 -1.18 17.49
CA ASN A 95 -4.09 -1.29 18.41
C ASN A 95 -3.37 -2.64 18.30
N ARG A 96 -4.12 -3.74 18.17
CA ARG A 96 -3.54 -5.07 17.95
C ARG A 96 -2.81 -5.16 16.61
N THR A 97 -3.38 -4.58 15.56
CA THR A 97 -2.75 -4.57 14.23
C THR A 97 -1.49 -3.69 14.22
N ALA A 98 -1.53 -2.51 14.84
CA ALA A 98 -0.37 -1.63 14.99
C ALA A 98 0.73 -2.30 15.81
N LYS A 99 0.36 -3.01 16.88
CA LYS A 99 1.29 -3.80 17.70
C LYS A 99 1.95 -4.92 16.89
N ALA A 100 1.17 -5.70 16.14
CA ALA A 100 1.69 -6.75 15.25
C ALA A 100 2.68 -6.17 14.22
N LEU A 101 2.34 -5.03 13.60
CA LEU A 101 3.25 -4.33 12.68
C LEU A 101 4.54 -3.89 13.39
N SER A 102 4.44 -3.35 14.62
CA SER A 102 5.63 -2.92 15.39
C SER A 102 6.55 -4.06 15.82
N GLU A 103 6.03 -5.28 15.78
CA GLU A 103 6.76 -6.53 16.04
C GLU A 103 7.26 -7.18 14.74
N GLU A 104 7.32 -6.39 13.66
CA GLU A 104 7.79 -6.79 12.33
C GLU A 104 6.99 -7.93 11.67
N LEU A 105 5.72 -8.11 12.04
CA LEU A 105 4.83 -9.05 11.36
C LEU A 105 4.35 -8.49 10.02
N ALA A 106 4.27 -9.35 9.00
CA ALA A 106 3.66 -9.06 7.72
C ALA A 106 2.14 -9.24 7.80
N VAL A 107 1.40 -8.15 7.56
CA VAL A 107 -0.06 -8.11 7.75
C VAL A 107 -0.79 -7.90 6.42
N GLY A 108 -1.61 -8.86 6.02
CA GLY A 108 -2.64 -8.65 5.00
C GLY A 108 -3.75 -7.76 5.56
N TRP A 109 -4.05 -6.66 4.86
CA TRP A 109 -5.02 -5.65 5.27
C TRP A 109 -6.12 -5.50 4.21
N PHE A 110 -7.32 -5.95 4.56
CA PHE A 110 -8.49 -5.91 3.69
C PHE A 110 -9.60 -5.09 4.37
N GLN A 111 -9.82 -3.87 3.88
CA GLN A 111 -10.77 -2.94 4.47
C GLN A 111 -11.58 -2.18 3.43
N GLY A 112 -12.85 -1.89 3.76
CA GLY A 112 -13.70 -1.00 2.98
C GLY A 112 -13.81 -1.38 1.50
N ARG A 113 -13.97 -0.35 0.67
CA ARG A 113 -14.06 -0.51 -0.79
C ARG A 113 -12.67 -0.73 -1.39
N MET A 114 -12.59 -1.62 -2.37
CA MET A 114 -11.36 -1.85 -3.15
C MET A 114 -10.96 -0.60 -3.94
N GLU A 115 -9.65 -0.39 -4.06
CA GLU A 115 -9.02 0.67 -4.85
C GLU A 115 -9.21 0.42 -6.36
N PHE A 116 -9.45 1.49 -7.12
CA PHE A 116 -9.40 1.48 -8.57
C PHE A 116 -8.03 1.91 -9.08
N GLY A 117 -7.46 1.10 -9.97
CA GLY A 117 -6.12 1.29 -10.51
C GLY A 117 -5.13 0.23 -10.02
N PRO A 118 -3.85 0.33 -10.42
CA PRO A 118 -2.87 -0.74 -10.25
C PRO A 118 -2.15 -0.70 -8.88
N ARG A 119 -2.55 0.18 -7.97
CA ARG A 119 -1.88 0.39 -6.67
C ARG A 119 -2.85 0.07 -5.54
N ALA A 120 -2.36 -0.65 -4.54
CA ALA A 120 -3.04 -0.72 -3.25
C ALA A 120 -2.71 0.55 -2.45
N LEU A 121 -3.74 1.11 -1.83
CA LEU A 121 -3.74 2.39 -1.14
C LEU A 121 -4.33 2.27 0.28
N GLY A 122 -4.27 1.09 0.90
CA GLY A 122 -4.80 0.85 2.25
C GLY A 122 -6.19 0.22 2.31
N GLY A 123 -6.72 -0.25 1.17
CA GLY A 123 -7.96 -1.05 1.08
C GLY A 123 -7.67 -2.53 0.85
N ARG A 124 -6.73 -2.88 -0.02
CA ARG A 124 -6.26 -4.26 -0.30
C ARG A 124 -4.75 -4.31 -0.30
N SER A 125 -4.15 -4.22 0.89
CA SER A 125 -2.72 -3.98 1.07
C SER A 125 -2.03 -5.10 1.86
N ILE A 126 -0.74 -5.26 1.65
CA ILE A 126 0.15 -5.99 2.56
C ILE A 126 1.01 -4.93 3.23
N LEU A 127 0.99 -4.93 4.56
CA LEU A 127 1.60 -3.94 5.41
C LEU A 127 2.80 -4.54 6.15
N GLY A 128 3.74 -3.69 6.52
CA GLY A 128 4.91 -4.06 7.31
C GLY A 128 5.59 -2.86 7.95
N ASP A 129 6.49 -3.13 8.90
CA ASP A 129 7.27 -2.11 9.58
C ASP A 129 8.33 -1.48 8.65
N PRO A 130 8.29 -0.17 8.37
CA PRO A 130 9.27 0.45 7.50
C PRO A 130 10.64 0.61 8.14
N ARG A 131 10.71 0.59 9.48
CA ARG A 131 11.94 0.76 10.27
C ARG A 131 12.83 -0.48 10.23
N SER A 132 12.24 -1.64 9.99
CA SER A 132 12.96 -2.91 9.94
C SER A 132 13.90 -2.97 8.73
N ALA A 133 15.17 -3.30 8.98
CA ALA A 133 16.16 -3.53 7.93
C ALA A 133 15.88 -4.81 7.11
N THR A 134 15.02 -5.71 7.61
CA THR A 134 14.76 -7.01 6.97
C THR A 134 13.39 -7.11 6.31
N MET A 135 12.44 -6.24 6.68
CA MET A 135 11.05 -6.30 6.20
C MET A 135 10.94 -6.30 4.67
N GLN A 136 11.72 -5.47 3.97
CA GLN A 136 11.73 -5.48 2.50
C GLN A 136 12.09 -6.87 1.94
N LYS A 137 13.16 -7.47 2.46
CA LYS A 137 13.60 -8.81 2.05
C LYS A 137 12.55 -9.87 2.39
N THR A 138 11.99 -9.81 3.60
CA THR A 138 10.94 -10.73 4.08
C THR A 138 9.72 -10.70 3.17
N LEU A 139 9.17 -9.51 2.91
CA LEU A 139 8.01 -9.35 2.03
C LEU A 139 8.32 -9.80 0.59
N ASN A 140 9.47 -9.44 0.04
CA ASN A 140 9.82 -9.85 -1.34
C ASN A 140 9.96 -11.37 -1.48
N LEU A 141 10.68 -12.03 -0.57
CA LEU A 141 11.00 -13.45 -0.71
C LEU A 141 9.88 -14.38 -0.20
N LYS A 142 9.23 -14.03 0.91
CA LYS A 142 8.30 -14.93 1.59
C LYS A 142 6.82 -14.65 1.26
N VAL A 143 6.51 -13.43 0.82
CA VAL A 143 5.14 -13.03 0.51
C VAL A 143 4.93 -12.79 -0.98
N LYS A 144 5.85 -12.07 -1.64
CA LYS A 144 5.73 -11.71 -3.05
C LYS A 144 6.38 -12.70 -4.01
N TYR A 145 7.25 -13.56 -3.51
CA TYR A 145 8.02 -14.52 -4.31
C TYR A 145 8.74 -13.86 -5.50
N ARG A 146 9.41 -12.74 -5.22
CA ARG A 146 10.17 -11.95 -6.21
C ARG A 146 11.53 -11.52 -5.65
N GLU A 147 12.32 -10.83 -6.47
CA GLU A 147 13.69 -10.44 -6.13
C GLU A 147 13.73 -9.60 -4.84
N SER A 148 14.67 -9.91 -3.95
CA SER A 148 14.70 -9.39 -2.58
C SER A 148 14.84 -7.87 -2.47
N PHE A 149 15.38 -7.23 -3.50
CA PHE A 149 15.71 -5.80 -3.54
C PHE A 149 14.61 -4.92 -4.13
N ARG A 150 13.48 -5.51 -4.57
CA ARG A 150 12.41 -4.71 -5.17
C ARG A 150 11.83 -3.76 -4.11
N PRO A 151 11.82 -2.45 -4.35
CA PRO A 151 11.37 -1.48 -3.36
C PRO A 151 9.86 -1.59 -3.11
N PHE A 152 9.45 -1.14 -1.93
CA PHE A 152 8.05 -0.93 -1.56
C PHE A 152 7.77 0.54 -1.34
N ALA A 153 6.49 0.90 -1.32
CA ALA A 153 6.05 2.28 -1.17
C ALA A 153 5.69 2.59 0.28
N PRO A 154 6.03 3.78 0.79
CA PRO A 154 5.54 4.23 2.08
C PRO A 154 4.10 4.77 2.00
N SER A 155 3.27 4.38 2.97
CA SER A 155 2.07 5.12 3.36
C SER A 155 2.38 5.96 4.59
N VAL A 156 2.13 7.26 4.52
CA VAL A 156 2.43 8.23 5.59
C VAL A 156 1.21 9.08 5.90
N LEU A 157 1.01 9.43 7.17
CA LEU A 157 -0.02 10.42 7.55
C LEU A 157 0.21 11.73 6.80
N ARG A 158 -0.85 12.32 6.24
CA ARG A 158 -0.73 13.54 5.46
C ARG A 158 -0.08 14.67 6.25
N GLU A 159 -0.46 14.81 7.51
CA GLU A 159 0.02 15.83 8.45
C GLU A 159 1.52 15.70 8.78
N ASP A 160 2.11 14.51 8.60
CA ASP A 160 3.52 14.23 8.90
C ASP A 160 4.41 14.13 7.65
N VAL A 161 3.85 14.22 6.44
CA VAL A 161 4.61 13.92 5.20
C VAL A 161 5.86 14.78 5.03
N SER A 162 5.78 16.07 5.35
CA SER A 162 6.89 17.03 5.20
C SER A 162 8.04 16.79 6.19
N ASP A 163 7.77 16.09 7.29
CA ASP A 163 8.78 15.77 8.32
C ASP A 163 9.56 14.48 7.98
N TRP A 164 9.12 13.75 6.94
CA TRP A 164 9.67 12.47 6.54
C TRP A 164 10.13 12.44 5.08
N PHE A 165 9.51 13.23 4.20
CA PHE A 165 9.83 13.32 2.78
C PHE A 165 9.93 14.79 2.34
N GLU A 166 10.79 15.07 1.35
CA GLU A 166 10.88 16.35 0.64
C GLU A 166 9.65 16.58 -0.24
N LEU A 167 8.46 16.61 0.39
CA LEU A 167 7.17 16.68 -0.26
C LEU A 167 6.18 17.45 0.62
N SER A 168 5.69 18.58 0.13
CA SER A 168 4.69 19.40 0.83
C SER A 168 3.26 19.21 0.31
N THR A 169 3.09 18.57 -0.85
CA THR A 169 1.80 18.38 -1.52
C THR A 169 1.16 17.02 -1.22
N ASN A 170 -0.10 16.86 -1.61
CA ASN A 170 -0.82 15.60 -1.51
C ASN A 170 -0.26 14.59 -2.53
N SER A 171 -0.04 13.35 -2.09
CA SER A 171 0.26 12.22 -2.97
C SER A 171 -0.63 11.02 -2.61
N PRO A 172 -1.96 11.10 -2.76
CA PRO A 172 -2.86 10.05 -2.25
C PRO A 172 -2.79 8.74 -3.06
N TYR A 173 -2.17 8.75 -4.24
CA TYR A 173 -2.25 7.65 -5.22
C TYR A 173 -0.93 6.92 -5.50
N MET A 174 0.14 7.18 -4.72
CA MET A 174 1.49 6.65 -5.02
C MET A 174 1.98 6.99 -6.43
N LEU A 175 1.72 8.23 -6.90
CA LEU A 175 2.10 8.69 -8.24
C LEU A 175 3.23 9.71 -8.23
N LEU A 176 3.72 10.09 -7.06
CA LEU A 176 4.85 10.99 -6.87
C LEU A 176 5.97 10.27 -6.13
N VAL A 177 7.19 10.58 -6.54
CA VAL A 177 8.42 10.20 -5.86
C VAL A 177 8.97 11.44 -5.18
N ALA A 178 9.41 11.26 -3.94
CA ALA A 178 10.08 12.29 -3.15
C ALA A 178 11.24 11.66 -2.38
N ASP A 179 12.24 12.46 -2.08
CA ASP A 179 13.39 12.01 -1.29
C ASP A 179 13.01 12.00 0.19
N VAL A 180 13.50 11.04 0.98
CA VAL A 180 13.40 11.08 2.45
C VAL A 180 14.12 12.34 2.94
N VAL A 181 13.63 13.08 3.94
CA VAL A 181 14.32 14.30 4.41
C VAL A 181 15.72 14.01 4.96
N GLU A 182 16.65 14.97 4.80
CA GLU A 182 18.08 14.76 5.07
C GLU A 182 18.39 14.27 6.50
N ASN A 183 17.73 14.82 7.52
CA ASN A 183 17.92 14.45 8.92
C ASN A 183 17.43 13.04 9.28
N ARG A 184 16.70 12.37 8.36
CA ARG A 184 16.26 10.97 8.48
C ARG A 184 17.11 10.02 7.62
N ARG A 185 18.05 10.55 6.82
CA ARG A 185 18.95 9.76 5.97
C ARG A 185 20.15 9.26 6.78
N ARG A 186 20.62 8.07 6.43
CA ARG A 186 21.90 7.52 6.86
C ARG A 186 22.91 7.67 5.72
N GLN A 187 24.01 8.37 5.99
CA GLN A 187 25.13 8.41 5.04
C GLN A 187 25.84 7.06 5.00
N MET A 188 26.20 6.63 3.79
CA MET A 188 26.99 5.42 3.59
C MET A 188 28.44 5.66 3.96
N THR A 189 29.07 4.70 4.61
CA THR A 189 30.54 4.71 4.79
C THR A 189 31.26 4.48 3.47
N ASP A 190 32.54 4.86 3.37
CA ASP A 190 33.35 4.62 2.15
C ASP A 190 33.36 3.13 1.74
N GLN A 191 33.38 2.23 2.73
CA GLN A 191 33.28 0.78 2.51
C GLN A 191 31.94 0.38 1.89
N GLU A 192 30.84 0.92 2.40
CA GLU A 192 29.50 0.66 1.86
C GLU A 192 29.35 1.26 0.46
N GLN A 193 29.95 2.42 0.19
CA GLN A 193 29.91 3.07 -1.12
C GLN A 193 30.60 2.23 -2.20
N ALA A 194 31.67 1.54 -1.82
CA ALA A 194 32.42 0.62 -2.67
C ALA A 194 31.69 -0.70 -2.97
N LEU A 195 30.62 -1.03 -2.23
CA LEU A 195 29.78 -2.20 -2.55
C LEU A 195 29.13 -2.04 -3.93
N PHE A 196 28.87 -3.15 -4.60
CA PHE A 196 28.24 -3.21 -5.91
C PHE A 196 27.06 -4.19 -5.93
N GLY A 197 26.11 -3.99 -6.85
CA GLY A 197 24.98 -4.89 -7.05
C GLY A 197 24.10 -5.07 -5.80
N ILE A 198 23.78 -6.33 -5.49
CA ILE A 198 22.87 -6.73 -4.40
C ILE A 198 23.41 -6.31 -3.03
N ASP A 199 24.73 -6.33 -2.82
CA ASP A 199 25.31 -5.98 -1.53
C ASP A 199 25.08 -4.50 -1.21
N LYS A 200 25.19 -3.63 -2.22
CA LYS A 200 24.88 -2.20 -2.08
C LYS A 200 23.41 -1.97 -1.76
N LEU A 201 22.52 -2.77 -2.35
CA LEU A 201 21.07 -2.69 -2.16
C LEU A 201 20.63 -3.05 -0.74
N ASN A 202 21.39 -3.89 -0.03
CA ASN A 202 21.06 -4.31 1.34
C ASN A 202 21.49 -3.32 2.42
N VAL A 203 22.21 -2.25 2.07
CA VAL A 203 22.67 -1.25 3.04
C VAL A 203 21.54 -0.29 3.38
N ALA A 204 21.24 -0.13 4.67
CA ALA A 204 20.25 0.82 5.16
C ALA A 204 20.58 2.28 4.77
N ARG A 205 19.55 3.01 4.33
CA ARG A 205 19.65 4.39 3.80
C ARG A 205 18.98 5.44 4.69
N SER A 206 18.18 5.05 5.67
CA SER A 206 17.41 5.97 6.49
C SER A 206 16.89 5.29 7.75
N ASP A 207 16.16 6.04 8.58
CA ASP A 207 15.34 5.53 9.68
C ASP A 207 14.22 4.57 9.21
N ILE A 208 13.89 4.57 7.92
CA ILE A 208 12.84 3.76 7.28
C ILE A 208 13.39 2.96 6.09
N PRO A 209 14.36 2.06 6.32
CA PRO A 209 15.10 1.40 5.24
C PRO A 209 14.22 0.53 4.33
N ALA A 210 13.11 -0.03 4.81
CA ALA A 210 12.31 -0.96 4.00
C ALA A 210 11.61 -0.29 2.79
N VAL A 211 11.44 1.03 2.83
CA VAL A 211 10.75 1.85 1.82
C VAL A 211 11.65 2.87 1.13
N THR A 212 12.94 2.93 1.51
CA THR A 212 13.89 3.92 1.00
C THR A 212 14.77 3.29 -0.08
N HIS A 213 14.83 3.91 -1.25
CA HIS A 213 15.66 3.46 -2.36
C HIS A 213 17.15 3.81 -2.15
N VAL A 214 18.01 3.24 -3.00
CA VAL A 214 19.47 3.49 -2.97
C VAL A 214 19.82 4.97 -3.13
N ASP A 215 19.00 5.71 -3.88
CA ASP A 215 19.11 7.14 -4.13
C ASP A 215 18.35 8.00 -3.10
N TYR A 216 17.94 7.41 -1.97
CA TYR A 216 17.15 8.05 -0.89
C TYR A 216 15.71 8.42 -1.27
N SER A 217 15.26 8.08 -2.47
CA SER A 217 13.90 8.34 -2.92
C SER A 217 12.89 7.31 -2.40
N ALA A 218 11.60 7.69 -2.38
CA ALA A 218 10.49 6.79 -2.12
C ALA A 218 9.23 7.24 -2.86
N ARG A 219 8.37 6.28 -3.22
CA ARG A 219 7.09 6.56 -3.90
C ARG A 219 5.95 6.72 -2.90
N VAL A 220 5.65 7.96 -2.52
CA VAL A 220 4.86 8.26 -1.32
C VAL A 220 3.36 8.16 -1.54
N GLN A 221 2.65 7.53 -0.59
CA GLN A 221 1.22 7.69 -0.38
C GLN A 221 0.95 8.57 0.84
N THR A 222 0.29 9.72 0.66
CA THR A 222 -0.28 10.49 1.78
C THR A 222 -1.66 9.93 2.14
N VAL A 223 -1.86 9.57 3.41
CA VAL A 223 -3.10 9.02 3.94
C VAL A 223 -3.85 10.12 4.69
N HIS A 224 -5.13 10.30 4.36
CA HIS A 224 -5.97 11.33 4.95
C HIS A 224 -7.16 10.71 5.69
N LYS A 225 -7.54 11.31 6.83
CA LYS A 225 -8.62 10.83 7.69
C LYS A 225 -10.00 10.85 7.03
N ASP A 226 -10.24 11.82 6.15
CA ASP A 226 -11.50 12.02 5.41
C ASP A 226 -11.72 10.97 4.31
N THR A 227 -10.64 10.46 3.70
CA THR A 227 -10.73 9.47 2.61
C THR A 227 -10.62 8.02 3.09
N ASN A 228 -9.78 7.74 4.10
CA ASN A 228 -9.64 6.41 4.68
C ASN A 228 -9.39 6.50 6.20
N PRO A 229 -10.45 6.74 7.00
CA PRO A 229 -10.32 6.96 8.44
C PRO A 229 -9.74 5.75 9.17
N ARG A 230 -10.05 4.52 8.74
CA ARG A 230 -9.56 3.30 9.38
C ARG A 230 -8.06 3.10 9.16
N TYR A 231 -7.58 3.35 7.93
CA TYR A 231 -6.15 3.24 7.64
C TYR A 231 -5.35 4.39 8.26
N HIS A 232 -5.92 5.60 8.31
CA HIS A 232 -5.35 6.73 9.05
C HIS A 232 -5.22 6.41 10.54
N ALA A 233 -6.26 5.83 11.17
CA ALA A 233 -6.23 5.39 12.56
C ALA A 233 -5.16 4.32 12.82
N LEU A 234 -4.98 3.36 11.89
CA LEU A 234 -3.93 2.35 12.00
C LEU A 234 -2.53 2.96 12.04
N ILE A 235 -2.24 3.88 11.11
CA ILE A 235 -0.94 4.54 11.04
C ILE A 235 -0.75 5.45 12.27
N THR A 236 -1.82 6.09 12.75
CA THR A 236 -1.78 6.90 13.98
C THR A 236 -1.42 6.06 15.20
N ALA A 237 -2.09 4.92 15.41
CA ALA A 237 -1.75 4.01 16.51
C ALA A 237 -0.32 3.45 16.38
N PHE A 238 0.12 3.15 15.16
CA PHE A 238 1.50 2.74 14.91
C PHE A 238 2.50 3.86 15.26
N LYS A 239 2.20 5.11 14.89
CA LYS A 239 3.00 6.30 15.27
C LYS A 239 3.09 6.45 16.79
N GLU A 240 1.99 6.29 17.50
CA GLU A 240 1.98 6.38 18.97
C GLU A 240 2.87 5.32 19.62
N LEU A 241 2.90 4.11 19.06
CA LEU A 241 3.75 3.01 19.56
C LEU A 241 5.22 3.16 19.21
N THR A 242 5.55 3.81 18.08
CA THR A 242 6.88 3.69 17.45
C THR A 242 7.60 5.01 17.21
N GLY A 243 6.88 6.12 17.31
CA GLY A 243 7.32 7.44 16.82
C GLY A 243 7.34 7.58 15.30
N CYS A 244 6.91 6.57 14.54
CA CYS A 244 6.97 6.54 13.08
C CYS A 244 5.55 6.60 12.46
N PRO A 245 5.19 7.66 11.71
CA PRO A 245 3.89 7.79 11.04
C PRO A 245 3.88 7.15 9.65
N VAL A 246 4.73 6.16 9.40
CA VAL A 246 4.92 5.52 8.09
C VAL A 246 4.66 4.02 8.23
N LEU A 247 4.05 3.41 7.21
CA LEU A 247 3.98 1.97 7.03
C LEU A 247 4.53 1.58 5.65
N VAL A 248 5.10 0.38 5.54
CA VAL A 248 5.26 -0.28 4.24
C VAL A 248 3.88 -0.57 3.68
N ASN A 249 3.65 -0.24 2.41
CA ASN A 249 2.45 -0.64 1.70
C ASN A 249 2.81 -1.23 0.33
N THR A 250 2.28 -2.42 0.07
CA THR A 250 2.34 -3.09 -1.22
C THR A 250 1.00 -3.74 -1.55
N SER A 251 0.80 -4.10 -2.83
CA SER A 251 -0.43 -4.72 -3.29
C SER A 251 -0.76 -5.99 -2.49
N PHE A 252 -2.03 -6.30 -2.25
CA PHE A 252 -2.39 -7.60 -1.68
C PHE A 252 -2.62 -8.61 -2.79
N ASN A 253 -1.54 -9.30 -3.16
CA ASN A 253 -1.47 -10.35 -4.18
C ASN A 253 -0.12 -11.08 -4.11
N VAL A 254 0.02 -12.17 -4.86
CA VAL A 254 1.31 -12.77 -5.21
C VAL A 254 1.71 -12.39 -6.65
N ARG A 255 2.94 -12.74 -7.05
CA ARG A 255 3.40 -12.55 -8.44
C ARG A 255 2.49 -13.35 -9.38
N GLY A 256 2.03 -12.71 -10.46
CA GLY A 256 1.16 -13.32 -11.47
C GLY A 256 -0.34 -13.11 -11.23
N GLU A 257 -0.75 -12.62 -10.06
CA GLU A 257 -2.17 -12.43 -9.72
C GLU A 257 -2.59 -10.95 -9.62
N PRO A 258 -3.86 -10.61 -9.91
CA PRO A 258 -4.41 -9.30 -9.58
C PRO A 258 -4.50 -9.08 -8.07
N ILE A 259 -4.73 -7.83 -7.66
CA ILE A 259 -5.04 -7.51 -6.26
C ILE A 259 -6.28 -8.28 -5.82
N VAL A 260 -6.25 -8.89 -4.63
CA VAL A 260 -7.37 -9.66 -4.09
C VAL A 260 -8.63 -8.80 -4.01
N CYS A 261 -9.74 -9.35 -4.50
CA CYS A 261 -11.01 -8.64 -4.57
C CYS A 261 -11.95 -9.07 -3.44
N THR A 262 -12.16 -10.39 -3.31
CA THR A 262 -13.12 -11.01 -2.37
C THR A 262 -12.46 -11.49 -1.07
N PRO A 263 -13.24 -11.71 0.01
CA PRO A 263 -12.74 -12.35 1.23
C PRO A 263 -12.03 -13.68 0.97
N GLU A 264 -12.57 -14.50 0.07
CA GLU A 264 -11.98 -15.78 -0.32
C GLU A 264 -10.64 -15.60 -1.03
N ASP A 265 -10.51 -14.63 -1.93
CA ASP A 265 -9.24 -14.34 -2.59
C ASP A 265 -8.18 -13.91 -1.56
N SER A 266 -8.57 -13.08 -0.59
CA SER A 266 -7.68 -12.64 0.48
C SER A 266 -7.23 -13.79 1.38
N PHE A 267 -8.14 -14.71 1.71
CA PHE A 267 -7.84 -15.89 2.51
C PHE A 267 -6.94 -16.88 1.75
N ARG A 268 -7.22 -17.13 0.46
CA ARG A 268 -6.37 -17.99 -0.37
C ARG A 268 -4.96 -17.41 -0.51
N CYS A 269 -4.83 -16.11 -0.80
CA CYS A 269 -3.54 -15.44 -0.85
C CYS A 269 -2.83 -15.48 0.51
N PHE A 270 -3.55 -15.29 1.61
CA PHE A 270 -3.02 -15.43 2.97
C PHE A 270 -2.52 -16.85 3.25
N MET A 271 -3.27 -17.88 2.89
CA MET A 271 -2.89 -19.28 3.06
C MET A 271 -1.71 -19.68 2.17
N GLY A 272 -1.65 -19.13 0.96
CA GLY A 272 -0.58 -19.39 -0.01
C GLY A 272 0.77 -18.77 0.32
N THR A 273 0.76 -17.64 1.04
CA THR A 273 1.95 -16.85 1.38
C THR A 273 2.41 -17.08 2.81
N GLU A 274 3.59 -16.57 3.15
CA GLU A 274 4.10 -16.57 4.53
C GLU A 274 3.77 -15.25 5.26
N MET A 275 2.61 -14.64 4.97
CA MET A 275 2.12 -13.54 5.83
C MET A 275 1.76 -14.10 7.20
N ASP A 276 2.04 -13.30 8.23
CA ASP A 276 1.79 -13.71 9.61
C ASP A 276 0.32 -13.57 9.96
N TRP A 277 -0.29 -12.44 9.59
CA TRP A 277 -1.67 -12.08 9.95
C TRP A 277 -2.48 -11.65 8.72
N LEU A 278 -3.78 -11.92 8.76
CA LEU A 278 -4.78 -11.30 7.88
C LEU A 278 -5.82 -10.58 8.73
N VAL A 279 -5.98 -9.29 8.50
CA VAL A 279 -7.02 -8.46 9.10
C VAL A 279 -8.01 -8.05 8.02
N ILE A 280 -9.21 -8.61 8.08
CA ILE A 280 -10.28 -8.41 7.09
C ILE A 280 -11.58 -7.99 7.77
N GLY A 281 -12.06 -6.80 7.47
CA GLY A 281 -13.16 -6.21 8.23
C GLY A 281 -12.78 -6.15 9.72
N ASN A 282 -13.56 -6.80 10.56
CA ASN A 282 -13.32 -6.94 12.00
C ASN A 282 -12.73 -8.31 12.39
N CYS A 283 -12.36 -9.15 11.42
CA CYS A 283 -11.78 -10.46 11.68
C CYS A 283 -10.24 -10.38 11.69
N ILE A 284 -9.62 -11.00 12.69
CA ILE A 284 -8.17 -11.26 12.74
C ILE A 284 -7.93 -12.75 12.56
N LEU A 285 -7.05 -13.08 11.62
CA LEU A 285 -6.57 -14.43 11.37
C LEU A 285 -5.07 -14.47 11.63
N GLU A 286 -4.63 -15.39 12.48
CA GLU A 286 -3.23 -15.69 12.69
C GLU A 286 -2.85 -16.92 11.87
N LYS A 287 -1.74 -16.84 11.14
CA LYS A 287 -1.27 -17.91 10.24
C LYS A 287 -1.03 -19.22 10.99
N SER A 288 -0.45 -19.11 12.19
CA SER A 288 -0.15 -20.23 13.09
C SER A 288 -1.38 -20.98 13.60
N ARG A 289 -2.58 -20.38 13.51
CA ARG A 289 -3.85 -20.97 13.95
C ARG A 289 -4.69 -21.54 12.82
N GLN A 290 -4.24 -21.41 11.57
CA GLN A 290 -4.95 -21.97 10.42
C GLN A 290 -4.64 -23.45 10.25
N ASN A 291 -5.58 -24.18 9.63
CA ASN A 291 -5.31 -25.52 9.16
C ASN A 291 -4.32 -25.48 7.96
N PRO A 292 -3.11 -26.06 8.08
CA PRO A 292 -2.13 -26.08 6.98
C PRO A 292 -2.65 -26.74 5.70
N ASP A 293 -3.60 -27.67 5.80
CA ASP A 293 -4.16 -28.40 4.65
C ASP A 293 -4.99 -27.51 3.71
N LEU A 294 -5.40 -26.31 4.17
CA LEU A 294 -6.10 -25.33 3.35
C LEU A 294 -5.15 -24.49 2.46
N ARG A 295 -3.84 -24.74 2.55
CA ARG A 295 -2.84 -24.06 1.71
C ARG A 295 -2.97 -24.52 0.26
N LEU A 296 -3.21 -23.56 -0.63
CA LEU A 296 -3.00 -23.74 -2.06
C LEU A 296 -1.56 -23.36 -2.41
N ASP A 297 -0.86 -24.20 -3.18
CA ASP A 297 0.51 -23.91 -3.58
C ASP A 297 0.52 -22.99 -4.81
N TYR A 298 1.15 -21.83 -4.65
CA TYR A 298 1.32 -20.82 -5.70
C TYR A 298 2.68 -20.91 -6.40
N LYS A 299 3.64 -21.68 -5.86
CA LYS A 299 5.05 -21.66 -6.32
C LYS A 299 5.24 -22.17 -7.75
N HIS A 300 4.30 -22.96 -8.26
CA HIS A 300 4.37 -23.59 -9.58
C HIS A 300 3.18 -23.25 -10.48
N ALA A 301 2.26 -22.39 -10.04
CA ALA A 301 1.02 -22.11 -10.76
C ALA A 301 1.20 -21.11 -11.91
N PHE A 302 2.28 -20.31 -11.90
CA PHE A 302 2.51 -19.24 -12.87
C PHE A 302 3.93 -19.27 -13.39
N GLU A 303 4.09 -19.10 -14.71
CA GLU A 303 5.41 -18.98 -15.33
C GLU A 303 6.15 -17.75 -14.78
N LEU A 304 7.44 -17.93 -14.49
CA LEU A 304 8.32 -16.83 -14.12
C LEU A 304 8.59 -15.99 -15.37
N ASP A 305 8.04 -14.77 -15.39
CA ASP A 305 8.40 -13.73 -16.37
C ASP A 305 9.90 -13.39 -16.30
#